data_AF-A0A1F4JS05-F1
#
_entry.id   AF-A0A1F4JS05-F1
#
_cell.length_a   1.000
_cell.length_b   1.000
_cell.length_c   1.000
_cell.angle_alpha   90.00
_cell.angle_beta   90.00
_cell.angle_gamma   90.00
#
_symmetry.space_group_name_H-M   'P 1'
#
loop_
_entity.id
_entity.type
_entity.pdbx_description
1 polymer ?
#
loop_
_entity_poly.entity_id
_entity_poly.type
_entity_poly.pdbx_seq_one_letter_code
_entity_poly.pdbx_strand_id
1 'polypeptide(L)'
;MSTDVCFATQGELVKLAYDAFGVLPRKEASHDDIDETQKKAIQKQLVRLAKEEGGLLSNFEQVIKTLSSILTAYLPSIQVMSAIGDPLDDMLDAYSRLVREEGTYLSKAETLRYFISTKAIPLLVVSLNQSLLKHRLTDLALETPEDTFWYLPTVAEDGRLVLPLEKVMRWAYVLCDLSQTQFHYPGKNPRSDNNRLQQNLDNAIKWTRGARLPALPALFKNLEESFAALADSGREVPKGLQASILVALMVARVSSYIAREIATAYDHQYLADVCQQFREYALWIADDINEFKAELAPVMQRQESPESALFMWLNACSHYWAFFDSKLAAVANTMQQLENARPGGAIRDDVLAALKSKYGLFAVCSLQDLIQRHSAFPPPRGFAELLNQGFSLKDDVATRLDQIDEYSAQVAAYGLDEQLCWMEPWLRGVYRYRKEEFEAAMPHFQTAFENAKYRAGKNQYKLVNQYVELAAKNDDRRGFKKGIEWAQYLGIKVRWLRDDEPTEEKLDYVYFMLQKARYDHQM
;
A
#
# COMPACT_ATOMS: atom_id res chain seq x y z
N MET A 1 -21.90 -11.20 13.45
CA MET A 1 -22.06 -9.81 12.97
C MET A 1 -20.86 -9.50 12.09
N SER A 2 -21.08 -8.98 10.89
CA SER A 2 -19.99 -8.47 10.05
C SER A 2 -19.57 -7.14 10.65
N THR A 3 -18.46 -7.11 11.39
CA THR A 3 -17.96 -5.89 12.03
C THR A 3 -17.19 -5.07 11.00
N ASP A 4 -17.76 -3.94 10.59
CA ASP A 4 -17.22 -3.07 9.52
C ASP A 4 -15.99 -2.27 9.99
N VAL A 5 -15.84 -2.08 11.31
CA VAL A 5 -14.68 -1.42 11.92
C VAL A 5 -13.47 -2.33 11.86
N CYS A 6 -12.57 -2.23 10.88
CA CYS A 6 -11.25 -2.84 10.90
C CYS A 6 -10.39 -2.32 9.74
N PHE A 7 -9.08 -2.55 9.79
CA PHE A 7 -8.26 -2.45 8.58
C PHE A 7 -8.61 -3.56 7.58
N ALA A 8 -8.41 -3.29 6.29
CA ALA A 8 -8.41 -4.32 5.26
C ALA A 8 -7.25 -5.31 5.47
N THR A 9 -7.41 -6.56 5.06
CA THR A 9 -6.32 -7.55 5.15
C THR A 9 -5.24 -7.23 4.12
N GLN A 10 -3.99 -7.60 4.40
CA GLN A 10 -2.91 -7.50 3.40
C GLN A 10 -3.23 -8.33 2.13
N GLY A 11 -3.97 -9.43 2.27
CA GLY A 11 -4.46 -10.22 1.12
C GLY A 11 -5.43 -9.45 0.21
N GLU A 12 -6.29 -8.60 0.78
CA GLU A 12 -7.15 -7.69 0.01
C GLU A 12 -6.30 -6.67 -0.79
N LEU A 13 -5.21 -6.16 -0.21
CA LEU A 13 -4.29 -5.22 -0.88
C LEU A 13 -3.50 -5.87 -2.02
N VAL A 14 -2.97 -7.08 -1.82
CA VAL A 14 -2.25 -7.78 -2.90
C VAL A 14 -3.21 -8.10 -4.05
N LYS A 15 -4.44 -8.50 -3.75
CA LYS A 15 -5.46 -8.69 -4.79
C LYS A 15 -5.73 -7.37 -5.54
N LEU A 16 -5.83 -6.25 -4.83
CA LEU A 16 -5.98 -4.93 -5.45
C LEU A 16 -4.81 -4.64 -6.40
N ALA A 17 -3.56 -4.96 -6.03
CA ALA A 17 -2.41 -4.79 -6.91
C ALA A 17 -2.54 -5.64 -8.20
N TYR A 18 -2.93 -6.90 -8.10
CA TYR A 18 -3.19 -7.75 -9.27
C TYR A 18 -4.28 -7.17 -10.19
N ASP A 19 -5.36 -6.67 -9.61
CA ASP A 19 -6.46 -6.05 -10.36
C ASP A 19 -6.04 -4.70 -10.97
N ALA A 20 -5.18 -3.94 -10.29
CA ALA A 20 -4.59 -2.67 -10.70
C ALA A 20 -3.49 -2.82 -11.77
N PHE A 21 -2.79 -3.95 -11.84
CA PHE A 21 -1.96 -4.27 -13.00
C PHE A 21 -2.76 -4.93 -14.12
N GLY A 22 -3.81 -5.69 -13.81
CA GLY A 22 -4.65 -6.34 -14.82
C GLY A 22 -4.02 -7.53 -15.49
N VAL A 23 -3.19 -8.26 -14.76
CA VAL A 23 -2.35 -9.36 -15.27
C VAL A 23 -3.07 -10.72 -15.33
N LEU A 24 -4.27 -10.83 -14.76
CA LEU A 24 -5.06 -12.08 -14.75
C LEU A 24 -6.35 -11.96 -15.58
N PRO A 25 -6.30 -11.72 -16.91
CA PRO A 25 -7.50 -11.71 -17.75
C PRO A 25 -8.15 -13.09 -17.83
N ARG A 26 -9.48 -13.12 -17.88
CA ARG A 26 -10.28 -14.36 -17.97
C ARG A 26 -10.30 -15.04 -19.35
N LYS A 27 -9.77 -14.42 -20.42
CA LYS A 27 -10.00 -14.88 -21.82
C LYS A 27 -8.87 -14.59 -22.83
N GLU A 28 -7.75 -14.00 -22.43
CA GLU A 28 -6.70 -13.59 -23.37
C GLU A 28 -5.37 -14.30 -23.05
N ALA A 29 -4.71 -14.84 -24.09
CA ALA A 29 -3.39 -15.44 -23.97
C ALA A 29 -2.36 -14.38 -23.54
N SER A 30 -1.53 -14.70 -22.53
CA SER A 30 -0.54 -13.77 -21.95
C SER A 30 0.80 -13.83 -22.67
N HIS A 31 1.63 -12.80 -22.46
CA HIS A 31 3.06 -12.77 -22.78
C HIS A 31 3.88 -13.75 -21.90
N ASP A 32 3.30 -14.18 -20.77
CA ASP A 32 4.05 -14.69 -19.61
C ASP A 32 4.08 -16.22 -19.47
N ASP A 33 3.78 -16.99 -20.53
CA ASP A 33 3.61 -18.46 -20.52
C ASP A 33 2.54 -18.99 -19.52
N ILE A 34 1.74 -18.12 -18.89
CA ILE A 34 0.73 -18.53 -17.90
C ILE A 34 -0.56 -19.00 -18.56
N ASP A 35 -0.87 -20.28 -18.41
CA ASP A 35 -2.10 -20.87 -18.93
C ASP A 35 -3.35 -20.52 -18.09
N GLU A 36 -4.53 -20.84 -18.62
CA GLU A 36 -5.81 -20.58 -17.94
C GLU A 36 -5.96 -21.36 -16.62
N THR A 37 -5.27 -22.48 -16.45
CA THR A 37 -5.28 -23.29 -15.23
C THR A 37 -4.53 -22.58 -14.11
N GLN A 38 -3.33 -22.10 -14.42
CA GLN A 38 -2.48 -21.32 -13.52
C GLN A 38 -3.14 -20.00 -13.15
N LYS A 39 -3.76 -19.27 -14.09
CA LYS A 39 -4.53 -18.06 -13.77
C LYS A 39 -5.65 -18.32 -12.77
N LYS A 40 -6.43 -19.40 -12.95
CA LYS A 40 -7.48 -19.78 -12.00
C LYS A 40 -6.91 -20.17 -10.63
N ALA A 41 -5.76 -20.83 -10.61
CA ALA A 41 -5.07 -21.18 -9.37
C ALA A 41 -4.64 -19.91 -8.60
N ILE A 42 -4.01 -18.95 -9.28
CA ILE A 42 -3.61 -17.66 -8.69
C ILE A 42 -4.84 -16.90 -8.18
N GLN A 43 -5.91 -16.79 -8.97
CA GLN A 43 -7.16 -16.13 -8.54
C GLN A 43 -7.75 -16.79 -7.28
N LYS A 44 -7.75 -18.13 -7.21
CA LYS A 44 -8.22 -18.86 -6.03
C LYS A 44 -7.32 -18.61 -4.82
N GLN A 45 -6.00 -18.54 -5.02
CA GLN A 45 -5.03 -18.24 -3.97
C GLN A 45 -5.22 -16.82 -3.43
N LEU A 46 -5.41 -15.82 -4.29
CA LEU A 46 -5.72 -14.43 -3.89
C LEU A 46 -7.02 -14.34 -3.09
N VAL A 47 -8.08 -15.05 -3.51
CA VAL A 47 -9.35 -15.07 -2.76
C VAL A 47 -9.19 -15.70 -1.38
N ARG A 48 -8.41 -16.78 -1.27
CA ARG A 48 -8.11 -17.42 0.02
C ARG A 48 -7.28 -16.52 0.91
N LEU A 49 -6.25 -15.89 0.37
CA LEU A 49 -5.38 -14.98 1.10
C LEU A 49 -6.14 -13.75 1.62
N ALA A 50 -7.03 -13.16 0.81
CA ALA A 50 -7.90 -12.08 1.24
C ALA A 50 -8.83 -12.46 2.40
N LYS A 51 -9.20 -13.74 2.49
CA LYS A 51 -9.99 -14.33 3.59
C LYS A 51 -9.15 -14.91 4.73
N GLU A 52 -7.83 -14.80 4.65
CA GLU A 52 -6.88 -15.43 5.57
C GLU A 52 -7.07 -16.96 5.70
N GLU A 53 -7.36 -17.63 4.58
CA GLU A 53 -7.55 -19.09 4.53
C GLU A 53 -6.27 -19.81 4.04
N GLY A 54 -5.85 -20.83 4.78
CA GLY A 54 -4.66 -21.63 4.46
C GLY A 54 -3.36 -20.99 4.94
N GLY A 55 -2.23 -21.38 4.35
CA GLY A 55 -0.93 -20.88 4.79
C GLY A 55 -0.73 -19.41 4.41
N LEU A 56 -0.64 -18.49 5.37
CA LEU A 56 -0.70 -17.05 5.08
C LEU A 56 0.60 -16.52 4.47
N LEU A 57 1.69 -16.66 5.21
CA LEU A 57 2.99 -16.08 4.83
C LEU A 57 3.51 -16.68 3.53
N SER A 58 3.50 -18.01 3.41
CA SER A 58 3.96 -18.71 2.21
C SER A 58 3.12 -18.37 0.98
N ASN A 59 1.80 -18.27 1.12
CA ASN A 59 0.95 -17.85 0.00
C ASN A 59 1.19 -16.40 -0.37
N PHE A 60 1.35 -15.51 0.60
CA PHE A 60 1.62 -14.10 0.40
C PHE A 60 2.92 -13.86 -0.36
N GLU A 61 4.02 -14.46 0.09
CA GLU A 61 5.31 -14.37 -0.60
C GLU A 61 5.22 -14.95 -2.03
N GLN A 62 4.52 -16.07 -2.19
CA GLN A 62 4.35 -16.69 -3.50
C GLN A 62 3.60 -15.79 -4.48
N VAL A 63 2.51 -15.15 -4.04
CA VAL A 63 1.74 -14.26 -4.94
C VAL A 63 2.50 -12.97 -5.27
N ILE A 64 3.32 -12.43 -4.36
CA ILE A 64 4.19 -11.28 -4.66
C ILE A 64 5.26 -11.67 -5.68
N LYS A 65 5.96 -12.78 -5.46
CA LYS A 65 6.97 -13.31 -6.42
C LYS A 65 6.35 -13.57 -7.79
N THR A 66 5.14 -14.13 -7.83
CA THR A 66 4.42 -14.40 -9.07
C THR A 66 4.06 -13.10 -9.81
N LEU A 67 3.59 -12.07 -9.10
CA LEU A 67 3.29 -10.77 -9.71
C LEU A 67 4.54 -10.14 -10.32
N SER A 68 5.66 -10.16 -9.58
CA SER A 68 6.94 -9.64 -10.04
C SER A 68 7.45 -10.38 -11.29
N SER A 69 7.33 -11.71 -11.30
CA SER A 69 7.66 -12.55 -12.46
C SER A 69 6.83 -12.19 -13.69
N ILE A 70 5.52 -11.95 -13.52
CA ILE A 70 4.65 -11.54 -14.62
C ILE A 70 5.04 -10.17 -15.16
N LEU A 71 5.24 -9.19 -14.29
CA LEU A 71 5.56 -7.81 -14.71
C LEU A 71 6.92 -7.73 -15.42
N THR A 72 7.87 -8.58 -15.05
CA THR A 72 9.17 -8.67 -15.71
C THR A 72 9.07 -9.06 -17.20
N ALA A 73 8.03 -9.80 -17.60
CA ALA A 73 7.80 -10.16 -18.99
C ALA A 73 7.28 -8.98 -19.85
N TYR A 74 6.64 -7.98 -19.23
CA TYR A 74 6.12 -6.79 -19.94
C TYR A 74 7.12 -5.62 -19.96
N LEU A 75 8.03 -5.54 -19.00
CA LEU A 75 8.88 -4.37 -18.83
C LEU A 75 10.22 -4.49 -19.57
N PRO A 76 10.72 -3.40 -20.18
CA PRO A 76 11.90 -3.45 -21.04
C PRO A 76 13.21 -3.62 -20.26
N SER A 77 13.22 -3.38 -18.94
CA SER A 77 14.41 -3.53 -18.12
C SER A 77 14.10 -3.78 -16.65
N ILE A 78 15.03 -4.45 -15.97
CA ILE A 78 15.00 -4.65 -14.51
C ILE A 78 15.01 -3.31 -13.77
N GLN A 79 15.68 -2.28 -14.30
CA GLN A 79 15.68 -0.95 -13.67
C GLN A 79 14.28 -0.33 -13.61
N VAL A 80 13.49 -0.44 -14.68
CA VAL A 80 12.08 0.02 -14.67
C VAL A 80 11.26 -0.80 -13.69
N MET A 81 11.45 -2.13 -13.66
CA MET A 81 10.76 -3.01 -12.71
C MET A 81 11.08 -2.64 -11.26
N SER A 82 12.35 -2.48 -10.91
CA SER A 82 12.77 -2.06 -9.56
C SER A 82 12.29 -0.66 -9.22
N ALA A 83 12.26 0.25 -10.22
CA ALA A 83 11.79 1.61 -10.00
C ALA A 83 10.31 1.68 -9.58
N ILE A 84 9.51 0.73 -10.06
CA ILE A 84 8.08 0.57 -9.74
C ILE A 84 7.89 -0.31 -8.50
N GLY A 85 8.73 -1.34 -8.32
CA GLY A 85 8.69 -2.26 -7.20
C GLY A 85 8.98 -1.59 -5.86
N ASP A 86 10.07 -0.83 -5.75
CA ASP A 86 10.48 -0.22 -4.47
C ASP A 86 9.34 0.61 -3.82
N PRO A 87 8.64 1.52 -4.53
CA PRO A 87 7.50 2.25 -3.94
C PRO A 87 6.29 1.38 -3.56
N LEU A 88 6.05 0.27 -4.26
CA LEU A 88 4.96 -0.65 -3.92
C LEU A 88 5.28 -1.43 -2.63
N ASP A 89 6.53 -1.88 -2.50
CA ASP A 89 7.03 -2.55 -1.30
C ASP A 89 7.00 -1.60 -0.09
N ASP A 90 7.44 -0.34 -0.26
CA ASP A 90 7.36 0.69 0.77
C ASP A 90 5.91 0.93 1.23
N MET A 91 4.96 1.00 0.30
CA MET A 91 3.53 1.14 0.65
C MET A 91 2.99 -0.06 1.42
N LEU A 92 3.39 -1.28 1.03
CA LEU A 92 2.99 -2.50 1.72
C LEU A 92 3.55 -2.56 3.14
N ASP A 93 4.81 -2.17 3.31
CA ASP A 93 5.47 -2.09 4.61
C ASP A 93 4.84 -1.01 5.50
N ALA A 94 4.52 0.15 4.94
CA ALA A 94 3.84 1.22 5.65
C ALA A 94 2.44 0.81 6.11
N TYR A 95 1.67 0.11 5.26
CA TYR A 95 0.38 -0.43 5.64
C TYR A 95 0.49 -1.49 6.73
N SER A 96 1.45 -2.40 6.60
CA SER A 96 1.70 -3.46 7.60
C SER A 96 2.08 -2.87 8.95
N ARG A 97 2.91 -1.81 8.95
CA ARG A 97 3.27 -1.05 10.13
C ARG A 97 2.04 -0.36 10.75
N LEU A 98 1.21 0.27 9.93
CA LEU A 98 -0.03 0.91 10.37
C LEU A 98 -0.91 -0.08 11.14
N VAL A 99 -1.20 -1.25 10.55
CA VAL A 99 -2.03 -2.30 11.17
C VAL A 99 -1.44 -2.81 12.48
N ARG A 100 -0.10 -2.91 12.55
CA ARG A 100 0.62 -3.41 13.72
C ARG A 100 0.74 -2.39 14.85
N GLU A 101 0.81 -1.10 14.54
CA GLU A 101 1.13 -0.06 15.53
C GLU A 101 -0.11 0.73 15.95
N GLU A 102 -0.97 1.08 15.00
CA GLU A 102 -2.15 1.90 15.21
C GLU A 102 -3.40 1.00 15.39
N GLY A 103 -4.14 1.23 16.47
CA GLY A 103 -5.48 0.65 16.60
C GLY A 103 -6.49 1.47 15.78
N THR A 104 -7.66 0.89 15.49
CA THR A 104 -8.70 1.60 14.74
C THR A 104 -10.07 1.53 15.39
N TYR A 105 -10.81 2.62 15.24
CA TYR A 105 -12.24 2.79 15.51
C TYR A 105 -13.02 3.12 14.22
N LEU A 106 -12.32 3.21 13.10
CA LEU A 106 -12.84 3.57 11.78
C LEU A 106 -13.35 2.33 11.04
N SER A 107 -14.36 2.53 10.19
CA SER A 107 -14.81 1.50 9.23
C SER A 107 -13.68 1.10 8.27
N LYS A 108 -13.82 -0.04 7.58
CA LYS A 108 -12.84 -0.48 6.57
C LYS A 108 -12.65 0.56 5.46
N ALA A 109 -13.72 1.22 5.01
CA ALA A 109 -13.61 2.30 4.04
C ALA A 109 -12.84 3.50 4.62
N GLU A 110 -13.15 3.92 5.85
CA GLU A 110 -12.46 5.06 6.47
C GLU A 110 -10.99 4.77 6.82
N THR A 111 -10.63 3.54 7.19
CA THR A 111 -9.22 3.18 7.42
C THR A 111 -8.39 3.25 6.15
N LEU A 112 -8.94 2.85 4.99
CA LEU A 112 -8.27 3.03 3.70
C LEU A 112 -8.19 4.51 3.32
N ARG A 113 -9.25 5.29 3.56
CA ARG A 113 -9.23 6.75 3.36
C ARG A 113 -8.16 7.42 4.21
N TYR A 114 -8.09 7.05 5.49
CA TYR A 114 -7.06 7.50 6.43
C TYR A 114 -5.67 7.15 5.90
N PHE A 115 -5.42 5.88 5.56
CA PHE A 115 -4.13 5.44 5.02
C PHE A 115 -3.73 6.22 3.77
N ILE A 116 -4.63 6.41 2.80
CA ILE A 116 -4.36 7.18 1.57
C ILE A 116 -3.93 8.61 1.91
N SER A 117 -4.73 9.30 2.73
CA SER A 117 -4.57 10.72 3.04
C SER A 117 -3.37 11.03 3.94
N THR A 118 -3.02 10.11 4.85
CA THR A 118 -2.03 10.40 5.91
C THR A 118 -0.71 9.65 5.75
N LYS A 119 -0.68 8.53 5.01
CA LYS A 119 0.52 7.68 4.86
C LYS A 119 0.89 7.44 3.40
N ALA A 120 -0.06 7.04 2.55
CA ALA A 120 0.26 6.55 1.21
C ALA A 120 0.77 7.65 0.28
N ILE A 121 0.10 8.81 0.22
CA ILE A 121 0.54 9.92 -0.65
C ILE A 121 1.91 10.50 -0.27
N PRO A 122 2.17 10.92 0.99
CA PRO A 122 3.50 11.42 1.36
C PRO A 122 4.59 10.40 1.07
N LEU A 123 4.35 9.12 1.39
CA LEU A 123 5.30 8.05 1.14
C LEU A 123 5.52 7.85 -0.36
N LEU A 124 4.47 7.77 -1.16
CA LEU A 124 4.58 7.56 -2.61
C LEU A 124 5.41 8.66 -3.27
N VAL A 125 5.26 9.92 -2.87
CA VAL A 125 6.06 11.03 -3.40
C VAL A 125 7.55 10.87 -3.06
N VAL A 126 7.87 10.51 -1.82
CA VAL A 126 9.27 10.29 -1.38
C VAL A 126 9.86 9.06 -2.06
N SER A 127 9.19 7.91 -1.94
CA SER A 127 9.64 6.63 -2.48
C SER A 127 9.80 6.66 -4.00
N LEU A 128 8.91 7.33 -4.74
CA LEU A 128 9.08 7.49 -6.19
C LEU A 128 10.38 8.26 -6.50
N ASN A 129 10.63 9.40 -5.85
CA ASN A 129 11.86 10.16 -6.08
C ASN A 129 13.12 9.38 -5.68
N GLN A 130 13.06 8.67 -4.55
CA GLN A 130 14.16 7.80 -4.10
C GLN A 130 14.46 6.70 -5.11
N SER A 131 13.42 6.02 -5.56
CA SER A 131 13.50 4.92 -6.51
C SER A 131 14.02 5.38 -7.87
N LEU A 132 13.51 6.51 -8.39
CA LEU A 132 13.96 7.12 -9.65
C LEU A 132 15.45 7.49 -9.62
N LEU A 133 15.93 8.05 -8.51
CA LEU A 133 17.36 8.35 -8.32
C LEU A 133 18.20 7.08 -8.20
N LYS A 134 17.80 6.14 -7.33
CA LYS A 134 18.53 4.89 -7.07
C LYS A 134 18.74 4.07 -8.33
N HIS A 135 17.70 3.94 -9.15
CA HIS A 135 17.74 3.13 -10.38
C HIS A 135 18.12 3.91 -11.63
N ARG A 136 18.45 5.22 -11.49
CA ARG A 136 18.90 6.11 -12.57
C ARG A 136 18.02 6.06 -13.83
N LEU A 137 16.69 6.08 -13.67
CA LEU A 137 15.77 5.94 -14.80
C LEU A 137 15.97 6.99 -15.91
N THR A 138 16.52 8.17 -15.58
CA THR A 138 16.86 9.20 -16.56
C THR A 138 17.86 8.72 -17.61
N ASP A 139 18.70 7.74 -17.28
CA ASP A 139 19.71 7.20 -18.21
C ASP A 139 19.09 6.29 -19.28
N LEU A 140 17.87 5.80 -19.06
CA LEU A 140 17.14 4.99 -20.04
C LEU A 140 16.54 5.81 -21.17
N ALA A 141 16.59 7.15 -21.08
CA ALA A 141 16.05 8.08 -22.08
C ALA A 141 14.60 7.76 -22.49
N LEU A 142 13.79 7.27 -21.53
CA LEU A 142 12.38 6.97 -21.78
C LEU A 142 11.62 8.27 -22.05
N GLU A 143 10.90 8.30 -23.16
CA GLU A 143 9.99 9.39 -23.47
C GLU A 143 8.71 9.26 -22.66
N THR A 144 8.21 10.39 -22.14
CA THR A 144 6.95 10.45 -21.39
C THR A 144 6.12 11.63 -21.89
N PRO A 145 4.79 11.62 -21.65
CA PRO A 145 3.96 12.77 -22.01
C PRO A 145 4.45 14.08 -21.37
N GLU A 146 4.29 15.20 -22.10
CA GLU A 146 4.70 16.54 -21.65
C GLU A 146 3.94 17.02 -20.39
N ASP A 147 2.72 16.55 -20.17
CA ASP A 147 1.96 16.80 -18.93
C ASP A 147 2.73 16.21 -17.74
N THR A 148 3.30 17.04 -16.87
CA THR A 148 4.08 16.61 -15.69
C THR A 148 3.36 15.57 -14.82
N PHE A 149 2.02 15.62 -14.80
CA PHE A 149 1.18 14.71 -14.02
C PHE A 149 0.31 13.83 -14.93
N TRP A 150 0.86 13.38 -16.07
CA TRP A 150 0.17 12.51 -17.03
C TRP A 150 -0.37 11.22 -16.43
N TYR A 151 0.26 10.74 -15.34
CA TYR A 151 -0.15 9.56 -14.59
C TYR A 151 -1.28 9.83 -13.59
N LEU A 152 -1.69 11.08 -13.36
CA LEU A 152 -2.86 11.44 -12.55
C LEU A 152 -4.08 11.73 -13.44
N PRO A 153 -5.30 11.43 -12.97
CA PRO A 153 -6.50 11.81 -13.69
C PRO A 153 -6.65 13.33 -13.76
N THR A 154 -7.39 13.80 -14.77
CA THR A 154 -7.87 15.19 -14.83
C THR A 154 -9.38 15.18 -14.66
N VAL A 155 -9.87 15.95 -13.69
CA VAL A 155 -11.30 16.25 -13.56
C VAL A 155 -11.54 17.51 -14.40
N ALA A 156 -12.25 17.39 -15.51
CA ALA A 156 -12.61 18.52 -16.35
C ALA A 156 -13.68 19.39 -15.68
N GLU A 157 -13.81 20.65 -16.10
CA GLU A 157 -14.77 21.61 -15.54
C GLU A 157 -16.23 21.16 -15.67
N ASP A 158 -16.54 20.33 -16.68
CA ASP A 158 -17.84 19.68 -16.88
C ASP A 158 -18.07 18.45 -15.98
N GLY A 159 -17.14 18.17 -15.06
CA GLY A 159 -17.16 17.01 -14.17
C GLY A 159 -16.68 15.71 -14.81
N ARG A 160 -16.27 15.72 -16.10
CA ARG A 160 -15.79 14.52 -16.79
C ARG A 160 -14.40 14.13 -16.29
N LEU A 161 -14.26 12.87 -15.90
CA LEU A 161 -12.99 12.29 -15.50
C LEU A 161 -12.21 11.79 -16.72
N VAL A 162 -11.09 12.43 -17.03
CA VAL A 162 -10.12 11.96 -18.04
C VAL A 162 -9.08 11.11 -17.34
N LEU A 163 -9.08 9.81 -17.63
CA LEU A 163 -8.19 8.84 -17.00
C LEU A 163 -6.77 8.89 -17.58
N PRO A 164 -5.73 8.60 -16.80
CA PRO A 164 -4.35 8.53 -17.28
C PRO A 164 -4.16 7.67 -18.53
N LEU A 165 -4.84 6.54 -18.63
CA LEU A 165 -4.74 5.64 -19.79
C LEU A 165 -5.18 6.33 -21.08
N GLU A 166 -6.27 7.11 -21.02
CA GLU A 166 -6.74 7.91 -22.15
C GLU A 166 -5.71 8.97 -22.57
N LYS A 167 -5.08 9.63 -21.60
CA LYS A 167 -4.02 10.61 -21.85
C LYS A 167 -2.83 9.98 -22.58
N VAL A 168 -2.32 8.86 -22.06
CA VAL A 168 -1.14 8.20 -22.64
C VAL A 168 -1.43 7.60 -24.01
N MET A 169 -2.60 6.99 -24.22
CA MET A 169 -2.98 6.50 -25.55
C MET A 169 -3.03 7.65 -26.58
N ARG A 170 -3.60 8.81 -26.20
CA ARG A 170 -3.61 9.99 -27.07
C ARG A 170 -2.22 10.55 -27.33
N TRP A 171 -1.38 10.59 -26.30
CA TRP A 171 0.02 10.99 -26.44
C TRP A 171 0.76 10.09 -27.43
N ALA A 172 0.61 8.77 -27.34
CA ALA A 172 1.24 7.84 -28.29
C ALA A 172 0.82 8.11 -29.75
N TYR A 173 -0.44 8.48 -29.98
CA TYR A 173 -0.92 8.85 -31.33
C TYR A 173 -0.27 10.14 -31.84
N VAL A 174 -0.22 11.17 -31.00
CA VAL A 174 0.43 12.46 -31.32
C VAL A 174 1.92 12.27 -31.58
N LEU A 175 2.59 11.48 -30.74
CA LEU A 175 4.02 11.19 -30.83
C LEU A 175 4.39 10.51 -32.15
N CYS A 176 3.49 9.68 -32.69
CA CYS A 176 3.69 9.04 -34.00
C CYS A 176 3.14 9.87 -35.18
N ASP A 177 2.62 11.08 -34.96
CA ASP A 177 1.92 11.92 -35.95
C ASP A 177 0.79 11.15 -36.67
N LEU A 178 -0.05 10.48 -35.89
CA LEU A 178 -1.14 9.65 -36.38
C LEU A 178 -2.45 9.94 -35.66
N SER A 179 -3.55 9.75 -36.37
CA SER A 179 -4.86 9.60 -35.70
C SER A 179 -4.95 8.21 -35.05
N GLN A 180 -5.80 8.07 -34.03
CA GLN A 180 -6.14 6.77 -33.43
C GLN A 180 -6.49 5.71 -34.49
N THR A 181 -7.21 6.10 -35.54
CA THR A 181 -7.60 5.20 -36.63
C THR A 181 -6.39 4.72 -37.43
N GLN A 182 -5.52 5.64 -37.86
CA GLN A 182 -4.36 5.28 -38.67
C GLN A 182 -3.27 4.57 -37.85
N PHE A 183 -3.21 4.81 -36.55
CA PHE A 183 -2.30 4.11 -35.65
C PHE A 183 -2.66 2.62 -35.53
N HIS A 184 -3.92 2.29 -35.25
CA HIS A 184 -4.36 0.90 -35.04
C HIS A 184 -4.77 0.18 -36.33
N TYR A 185 -5.11 0.93 -37.39
CA TYR A 185 -5.47 0.40 -38.69
C TYR A 185 -4.87 1.28 -39.81
N PRO A 186 -3.57 1.15 -40.07
CA PRO A 186 -2.87 1.92 -41.11
C PRO A 186 -3.52 1.68 -42.49
N GLY A 187 -3.81 2.76 -43.21
CA GLY A 187 -4.43 2.69 -44.55
C GLY A 187 -5.93 2.38 -44.56
N LYS A 188 -6.60 2.39 -43.39
CA LYS A 188 -8.05 2.16 -43.31
C LYS A 188 -8.82 3.13 -44.20
N ASN A 189 -9.67 2.56 -45.04
CA ASN A 189 -10.63 3.24 -45.90
C ASN A 189 -11.95 2.43 -45.94
N PRO A 190 -13.03 2.94 -46.55
CA PRO A 190 -14.33 2.25 -46.57
C PRO A 190 -14.35 0.86 -47.20
N ARG A 191 -13.30 0.48 -47.96
CA ARG A 191 -13.17 -0.84 -48.61
C ARG A 191 -12.20 -1.77 -47.89
N SER A 192 -11.57 -1.32 -46.80
CA SER A 192 -10.61 -2.13 -46.06
C SER A 192 -11.34 -3.23 -45.28
N ASP A 193 -10.88 -4.48 -45.44
CA ASP A 193 -11.43 -5.66 -44.76
C ASP A 193 -10.32 -6.43 -44.04
N ASN A 194 -9.91 -5.93 -42.88
CA ASN A 194 -8.96 -6.60 -41.99
C ASN A 194 -9.57 -6.67 -40.59
N ASN A 195 -10.18 -7.82 -40.29
CA ASN A 195 -10.86 -8.06 -39.02
C ASN A 195 -9.96 -7.85 -37.79
N ARG A 196 -8.68 -8.20 -37.88
CA ARG A 196 -7.73 -8.04 -36.76
C ARG A 196 -7.49 -6.56 -36.46
N LEU A 197 -7.15 -5.76 -37.47
CA LEU A 197 -6.90 -4.32 -37.28
C LEU A 197 -8.18 -3.57 -36.91
N GLN A 198 -9.32 -3.99 -37.45
CA GLN A 198 -10.62 -3.46 -37.05
C GLN A 198 -10.92 -3.71 -35.57
N GLN A 199 -10.69 -4.95 -35.09
CA GLN A 199 -10.85 -5.28 -33.68
C GLN A 199 -9.90 -4.48 -32.79
N ASN A 200 -8.65 -4.27 -33.22
CA ASN A 200 -7.69 -3.47 -32.47
C ASN A 200 -8.14 -2.02 -32.32
N LEU A 201 -8.62 -1.41 -33.40
CA LEU A 201 -9.17 -0.06 -33.39
C LEU A 201 -10.43 0.04 -32.50
N ASP A 202 -11.36 -0.92 -32.60
CA ASP A 202 -12.59 -0.90 -31.80
C ASP A 202 -12.31 -1.03 -30.30
N ASN A 203 -11.31 -1.84 -29.93
CA ASN A 203 -10.83 -1.94 -28.56
C ASN A 203 -10.23 -0.62 -28.09
N ALA A 204 -9.33 -0.02 -28.87
CA ALA A 204 -8.71 1.25 -28.54
C ALA A 204 -9.74 2.38 -28.35
N ILE A 205 -10.77 2.44 -29.19
CA ILE A 205 -11.88 3.41 -29.06
C ILE A 205 -12.65 3.20 -27.75
N LYS A 206 -12.89 1.95 -27.33
CA LYS A 206 -13.58 1.66 -26.06
C LYS A 206 -12.73 2.07 -24.86
N TRP A 207 -11.42 1.85 -24.92
CA TRP A 207 -10.51 2.18 -23.82
C TRP A 207 -10.32 3.70 -23.67
N THR A 208 -10.16 4.45 -24.77
CA THR A 208 -10.04 5.92 -24.73
C THR A 208 -11.34 6.63 -24.39
N ARG A 209 -12.49 5.96 -24.45
CA ARG A 209 -13.78 6.47 -23.96
C ARG A 209 -14.07 6.12 -22.50
N GLY A 210 -13.16 5.42 -21.82
CA GLY A 210 -13.31 5.05 -20.42
C GLY A 210 -14.32 3.94 -20.13
N ALA A 211 -14.90 3.29 -21.16
CA ALA A 211 -15.96 2.29 -20.98
C ALA A 211 -15.50 1.08 -20.15
N ARG A 212 -14.26 0.62 -20.37
CA ARG A 212 -13.64 -0.48 -19.64
C ARG A 212 -12.12 -0.34 -19.66
N LEU A 213 -11.46 -0.63 -18.55
CA LEU A 213 -10.01 -0.76 -18.52
C LEU A 213 -9.57 -2.11 -19.12
N PRO A 214 -8.58 -2.12 -20.03
CA PRO A 214 -8.02 -3.36 -20.55
C PRO A 214 -7.25 -4.14 -19.49
N ALA A 215 -7.17 -5.45 -19.69
CA ALA A 215 -6.13 -6.24 -19.06
C ALA A 215 -4.77 -5.87 -19.70
N LEU A 216 -3.70 -5.96 -18.93
CA LEU A 216 -2.35 -5.61 -19.41
C LEU A 216 -1.95 -6.39 -20.66
N PRO A 217 -2.18 -7.72 -20.76
CA PRO A 217 -1.80 -8.48 -21.93
C PRO A 217 -2.56 -8.02 -23.19
N ALA A 218 -3.85 -7.68 -23.05
CA ALA A 218 -4.66 -7.13 -24.14
C ALA A 218 -4.11 -5.80 -24.64
N LEU A 219 -3.78 -4.91 -23.71
CA LEU A 219 -3.29 -3.57 -24.01
C LEU A 219 -1.96 -3.65 -24.76
N PHE A 220 -1.02 -4.44 -24.26
CA PHE A 220 0.30 -4.60 -24.86
C PHE A 220 0.21 -5.24 -26.24
N LYS A 221 -0.50 -6.36 -26.36
CA LYS A 221 -0.70 -7.03 -27.64
C LYS A 221 -1.33 -6.12 -28.69
N ASN A 222 -2.33 -5.32 -28.31
CA ASN A 222 -2.97 -4.38 -29.22
C ASN A 222 -1.97 -3.34 -29.77
N LEU A 223 -1.10 -2.80 -28.90
CA LEU A 223 -0.08 -1.82 -29.28
C LEU A 223 1.03 -2.45 -30.12
N GLU A 224 1.54 -3.61 -29.72
CA GLU A 224 2.56 -4.36 -30.46
C GLU A 224 2.09 -4.73 -31.87
N GLU A 225 0.85 -5.24 -32.01
CA GLU A 225 0.25 -5.52 -33.32
C GLU A 225 0.07 -4.25 -34.16
N SER A 226 -0.21 -3.12 -33.53
CA SER A 226 -0.32 -1.82 -34.21
C SER A 226 1.06 -1.33 -34.69
N PHE A 227 2.10 -1.47 -33.87
CA PHE A 227 3.48 -1.16 -34.28
C PHE A 227 3.95 -2.03 -35.44
N ALA A 228 3.63 -3.33 -35.42
CA ALA A 228 3.94 -4.24 -36.52
C ALA A 228 3.21 -3.84 -37.81
N ALA A 229 1.90 -3.54 -37.72
CA ALA A 229 1.13 -3.10 -38.88
C ALA A 229 1.62 -1.77 -39.46
N LEU A 230 2.09 -0.85 -38.60
CA LEU A 230 2.70 0.41 -39.01
C LEU A 230 4.02 0.17 -39.75
N ALA A 231 4.87 -0.72 -39.24
CA ALA A 231 6.10 -1.12 -39.91
C ALA A 231 5.83 -1.75 -41.30
N ASP A 232 4.85 -2.65 -41.40
CA ASP A 232 4.42 -3.25 -42.68
C ASP A 232 3.90 -2.20 -43.68
N SER A 233 3.37 -1.08 -43.18
CA SER A 233 2.90 0.05 -43.99
C SER A 233 4.00 1.08 -44.33
N GLY A 234 5.25 0.83 -43.95
CA GLY A 234 6.39 1.72 -44.18
C GLY A 234 6.53 2.87 -43.17
N ARG A 235 5.85 2.79 -42.02
CA ARG A 235 5.90 3.78 -40.92
C ARG A 235 6.42 3.13 -39.63
N GLU A 236 7.66 2.65 -39.65
CA GLU A 236 8.24 1.97 -38.48
C GLU A 236 8.37 2.91 -37.27
N VAL A 237 7.87 2.46 -36.11
CA VAL A 237 8.06 3.15 -34.82
C VAL A 237 9.36 2.64 -34.19
N PRO A 238 10.33 3.49 -33.82
CA PRO A 238 11.59 3.05 -33.22
C PRO A 238 11.40 2.22 -31.95
N LYS A 239 12.24 1.20 -31.73
CA LYS A 239 12.09 0.28 -30.58
C LYS A 239 12.17 0.97 -29.21
N GLY A 240 13.04 1.97 -29.05
CA GLY A 240 13.10 2.78 -27.82
C GLY A 240 11.80 3.55 -27.55
N LEU A 241 11.15 4.04 -28.61
CA LEU A 241 9.86 4.73 -28.53
C LEU A 241 8.72 3.76 -28.20
N GLN A 242 8.72 2.56 -28.81
CA GLN A 242 7.78 1.48 -28.44
C GLN A 242 7.89 1.16 -26.94
N ALA A 243 9.11 0.99 -26.42
CA ALA A 243 9.35 0.73 -25.00
C ALA A 243 8.84 1.88 -24.11
N SER A 244 9.11 3.13 -24.48
CA SER A 244 8.63 4.32 -23.78
C SER A 244 7.10 4.35 -23.70
N ILE A 245 6.42 4.10 -24.82
CA ILE A 245 4.95 4.02 -24.89
C ILE A 245 4.41 2.92 -23.98
N LEU A 246 4.98 1.71 -24.03
CA LEU A 246 4.51 0.57 -23.25
C LEU A 246 4.69 0.77 -21.74
N VAL A 247 5.82 1.34 -21.30
CA VAL A 247 6.05 1.68 -19.88
C VAL A 247 5.04 2.71 -19.40
N ALA A 248 4.85 3.80 -20.15
CA ALA A 248 3.87 4.83 -19.80
C ALA A 248 2.44 4.26 -19.74
N LEU A 249 2.08 3.36 -20.66
CA LEU A 249 0.77 2.71 -20.68
C LEU A 249 0.53 1.84 -19.45
N MET A 250 1.53 1.10 -18.99
CA MET A 250 1.40 0.27 -17.78
C MET A 250 1.15 1.15 -16.54
N VAL A 251 1.95 2.20 -16.33
CA VAL A 251 1.78 3.15 -15.22
C VAL A 251 0.41 3.83 -15.29
N ALA A 252 0.00 4.26 -16.48
CA ALA A 252 -1.29 4.89 -16.70
C ALA A 252 -2.46 3.93 -16.48
N ARG A 253 -2.32 2.64 -16.82
CA ARG A 253 -3.33 1.62 -16.56
C ARG A 253 -3.53 1.41 -15.06
N VAL A 254 -2.44 1.29 -14.29
CA VAL A 254 -2.48 1.18 -12.82
C VAL A 254 -3.16 2.38 -12.21
N SER A 255 -2.70 3.57 -12.57
CA SER A 255 -3.22 4.83 -12.01
C SER A 255 -4.69 5.07 -12.40
N SER A 256 -5.10 4.66 -13.60
CA SER A 256 -6.51 4.72 -14.03
C SER A 256 -7.41 3.76 -13.24
N TYR A 257 -6.89 2.58 -12.89
CA TYR A 257 -7.63 1.63 -12.05
C TYR A 257 -7.81 2.20 -10.65
N ILE A 258 -6.73 2.65 -10.02
CA ILE A 258 -6.75 3.24 -8.67
C ILE A 258 -7.68 4.46 -8.64
N ALA A 259 -7.60 5.35 -9.62
CA ALA A 259 -8.48 6.52 -9.72
C ALA A 259 -9.97 6.12 -9.76
N ARG A 260 -10.32 5.06 -10.49
CA ARG A 260 -11.70 4.54 -10.55
C ARG A 260 -12.14 3.94 -9.23
N GLU A 261 -11.27 3.17 -8.56
CA GLU A 261 -11.59 2.57 -7.26
C GLU A 261 -11.82 3.66 -6.19
N ILE A 262 -10.96 4.68 -6.14
CA ILE A 262 -11.11 5.82 -5.24
C ILE A 262 -12.41 6.58 -5.54
N ALA A 263 -12.65 6.93 -6.80
CA ALA A 263 -13.87 7.63 -7.22
C ALA A 263 -15.15 6.84 -6.87
N THR A 264 -15.11 5.51 -7.01
CA THR A 264 -16.26 4.65 -6.72
C THR A 264 -16.50 4.53 -5.22
N ALA A 265 -15.43 4.44 -4.42
CA ALA A 265 -15.52 4.27 -2.98
C ALA A 265 -15.82 5.58 -2.22
N TYR A 266 -15.32 6.72 -2.71
CA TYR A 266 -15.30 7.99 -1.96
C TYR A 266 -15.70 9.22 -2.75
N ASP A 267 -16.16 9.09 -4.00
CA ASP A 267 -16.51 10.19 -4.93
C ASP A 267 -15.34 10.91 -5.64
N HIS A 268 -15.71 11.75 -6.62
CA HIS A 268 -14.77 12.51 -7.46
C HIS A 268 -14.11 13.68 -6.71
N GLN A 269 -14.75 14.22 -5.68
CA GLN A 269 -14.19 15.32 -4.87
C GLN A 269 -13.04 14.79 -4.03
N TYR A 270 -13.19 13.63 -3.39
CA TYR A 270 -12.08 13.01 -2.68
C TYR A 270 -10.95 12.60 -3.63
N LEU A 271 -11.26 12.05 -4.82
CA LEU A 271 -10.23 11.78 -5.84
C LEU A 271 -9.44 13.05 -6.22
N ALA A 272 -10.14 14.17 -6.42
CA ALA A 272 -9.50 15.44 -6.75
C ALA A 272 -8.58 15.94 -5.62
N ASP A 273 -9.05 15.87 -4.36
CA ASP A 273 -8.26 16.24 -3.17
C ASP A 273 -6.96 15.44 -3.05
N VAL A 274 -7.03 14.11 -3.16
CA VAL A 274 -5.83 13.26 -3.06
C VAL A 274 -4.88 13.45 -4.26
N CYS A 275 -5.41 13.72 -5.46
CA CYS A 275 -4.57 14.08 -6.61
C CYS A 275 -3.88 15.43 -6.40
N GLN A 276 -4.57 16.41 -5.80
CA GLN A 276 -4.02 17.72 -5.49
C GLN A 276 -2.93 17.61 -4.42
N GLN A 277 -3.17 16.84 -3.36
CA GLN A 277 -2.17 16.54 -2.33
C GLN A 277 -0.88 15.98 -2.96
N PHE A 278 -1.00 14.98 -3.84
CA PHE A 278 0.16 14.43 -4.53
C PHE A 278 0.89 15.49 -5.37
N ARG A 279 0.16 16.30 -6.15
CA ARG A 279 0.74 17.36 -7.00
C ARG A 279 1.54 18.37 -6.18
N GLU A 280 0.95 18.86 -5.10
CA GLU A 280 1.60 19.83 -4.21
C GLU A 280 2.88 19.25 -3.61
N TYR A 281 2.80 18.02 -3.11
CA TYR A 281 3.93 17.34 -2.49
C TYR A 281 5.05 17.07 -3.52
N ALA A 282 4.69 16.65 -4.73
CA ALA A 282 5.63 16.43 -5.82
C ALA A 282 6.33 17.74 -6.26
N LEU A 283 5.61 18.86 -6.25
CA LEU A 283 6.19 20.18 -6.52
C LEU A 283 7.14 20.61 -5.39
N TRP A 284 6.75 20.42 -4.13
CA TRP A 284 7.58 20.83 -3.00
C TRP A 284 8.85 20.00 -2.84
N ILE A 285 8.80 18.69 -3.10
CA ILE A 285 10.01 17.84 -3.02
C ILE A 285 10.96 18.09 -4.19
N ALA A 286 10.46 18.60 -5.33
CA ALA A 286 11.28 18.83 -6.50
C ALA A 286 12.44 19.80 -6.22
N ASP A 287 12.24 20.81 -5.35
CA ASP A 287 13.29 21.73 -4.94
C ASP A 287 14.46 20.97 -4.27
N ASP A 288 14.14 20.12 -3.29
CA ASP A 288 15.14 19.31 -2.57
C ASP A 288 15.89 18.35 -3.52
N ILE A 289 15.17 17.72 -4.45
CA ILE A 289 15.75 16.77 -5.42
C ILE A 289 16.63 17.48 -6.45
N ASN A 290 16.20 18.67 -6.91
CA ASN A 290 16.97 19.45 -7.87
C ASN A 290 18.24 20.02 -7.23
N GLU A 291 18.18 20.46 -5.98
CA GLU A 291 19.35 20.86 -5.19
C GLU A 291 20.34 19.70 -5.06
N PHE A 292 19.88 18.51 -4.66
CA PHE A 292 20.72 17.31 -4.59
C PHE A 292 21.42 17.00 -5.92
N LYS A 293 20.67 17.02 -7.04
CA LYS A 293 21.24 16.76 -8.37
C LYS A 293 22.27 17.82 -8.77
N ALA A 294 22.00 19.09 -8.48
CA ALA A 294 22.89 20.20 -8.82
C ALA A 294 24.22 20.13 -8.03
N GLU A 295 24.16 19.85 -6.73
CA GLU A 295 25.33 19.68 -5.87
C GLU A 295 26.19 18.48 -6.28
N LEU A 296 25.55 17.39 -6.71
CA LEU A 296 26.25 16.16 -7.08
C LEU A 296 26.83 16.19 -8.51
N ALA A 297 26.26 17.00 -9.42
CA ALA A 297 26.70 17.11 -10.82
C ALA A 297 28.21 17.34 -11.00
N PRO A 298 28.87 18.32 -10.35
CA PRO A 298 30.32 18.53 -10.51
C PRO A 298 31.16 17.37 -9.97
N VAL A 299 30.67 16.64 -8.97
CA VAL A 299 31.34 15.44 -8.44
C VAL A 299 31.28 14.30 -9.45
N MET A 300 30.14 14.13 -10.12
CA MET A 300 29.94 13.11 -11.15
C MET A 300 30.79 13.33 -12.40
N GLN A 301 31.02 14.60 -12.79
CA GLN A 301 31.89 14.92 -13.92
C GLN A 301 33.37 14.56 -13.70
N ARG A 302 33.80 14.40 -12.43
CA ARG A 302 35.19 14.09 -12.07
C ARG A 302 35.46 12.59 -11.94
N GLN A 303 34.46 11.74 -12.15
CA GLN A 303 34.60 10.29 -11.98
C GLN A 303 35.34 9.69 -13.17
N GLU A 304 36.36 8.87 -12.88
CA GLU A 304 37.27 8.33 -13.89
C GLU A 304 36.68 7.13 -14.64
N SER A 305 35.66 6.47 -14.08
CA SER A 305 35.01 5.30 -14.67
C SER A 305 33.49 5.26 -14.40
N PRO A 306 32.72 4.54 -15.23
CA PRO A 306 31.29 4.30 -14.99
C PRO A 306 31.01 3.59 -13.66
N GLU A 307 31.85 2.65 -13.25
CA GLU A 307 31.69 1.90 -12.00
C GLU A 307 31.89 2.81 -10.78
N SER A 308 32.93 3.64 -10.80
CA SER A 308 33.17 4.64 -9.74
C SER A 308 32.05 5.66 -9.69
N ALA A 309 31.56 6.12 -10.84
CA ALA A 309 30.41 7.02 -10.91
C ALA A 309 29.14 6.40 -10.32
N LEU A 310 28.85 5.14 -10.62
CA LEU A 310 27.70 4.43 -10.06
C LEU A 310 27.83 4.26 -8.54
N PHE A 311 28.99 3.82 -8.05
CA PHE A 311 29.24 3.67 -6.62
C PHE A 311 29.07 5.00 -5.86
N MET A 312 29.67 6.08 -6.39
CA MET A 312 29.57 7.41 -5.79
C MET A 312 28.13 7.93 -5.81
N TRP A 313 27.40 7.72 -6.90
CA TRP A 313 25.99 8.09 -7.01
C TRP A 313 25.12 7.38 -5.97
N LEU A 314 25.25 6.06 -5.84
CA LEU A 314 24.45 5.26 -4.89
C LEU A 314 24.75 5.65 -3.44
N ASN A 315 26.03 5.91 -3.10
CA ASN A 315 26.41 6.38 -1.77
C ASN A 315 25.85 7.78 -1.48
N ALA A 316 25.93 8.70 -2.45
CA ALA A 316 25.37 10.03 -2.31
C ALA A 316 23.85 9.99 -2.12
N CYS A 317 23.14 9.14 -2.89
CA CYS A 317 21.70 8.91 -2.70
C CYS A 317 21.39 8.42 -1.29
N SER A 318 22.12 7.39 -0.81
CA SER A 318 21.92 6.83 0.54
C SER A 318 22.10 7.89 1.64
N HIS A 319 23.19 8.67 1.57
CA HIS A 319 23.44 9.74 2.55
C HIS A 319 22.40 10.86 2.47
N TYR A 320 22.00 11.26 1.26
CA TYR A 320 20.99 12.28 1.06
C TYR A 320 19.64 11.87 1.66
N TRP A 321 19.19 10.64 1.44
CA TRP A 321 17.91 10.17 2.00
C TRP A 321 17.95 10.04 3.51
N ALA A 322 19.06 9.57 4.10
CA ALA A 322 19.23 9.58 5.55
C ALA A 322 19.19 11.00 6.16
N PHE A 323 19.80 11.97 5.47
CA PHE A 323 19.72 13.39 5.83
C PHE A 323 18.28 13.92 5.69
N PHE A 324 17.60 13.59 4.59
CA PHE A 324 16.22 14.00 4.32
C PHE A 324 15.26 13.47 5.39
N ASP A 325 15.37 12.22 5.79
CA ASP A 325 14.54 11.65 6.87
C ASP A 325 14.81 12.34 8.21
N SER A 326 16.09 12.63 8.50
CA SER A 326 16.47 13.38 9.70
C SER A 326 15.89 14.80 9.68
N LYS A 327 15.82 15.42 8.50
CA LYS A 327 15.19 16.74 8.26
C LYS A 327 13.69 16.69 8.57
N LEU A 328 12.97 15.68 8.08
CA LEU A 328 11.55 15.48 8.38
C LEU A 328 11.30 15.30 9.88
N ALA A 329 12.09 14.45 10.54
CA ALA A 329 11.98 14.22 11.98
C ALA A 329 12.26 15.48 12.81
N ALA A 330 13.25 16.30 12.40
CA ALA A 330 13.56 17.55 13.07
C ALA A 330 12.42 18.58 12.97
N VAL A 331 11.77 18.68 11.81
CA VAL A 331 10.59 19.54 11.63
C VAL A 331 9.43 19.06 12.49
N ALA A 332 9.13 17.77 12.48
CA ALA A 332 8.08 17.18 13.30
C ALA A 332 8.27 17.49 14.80
N ASN A 333 9.47 17.27 15.32
CA ASN A 333 9.82 17.59 16.70
C ASN A 333 9.67 19.09 17.00
N THR A 334 10.10 19.95 16.09
CA THR A 334 10.01 21.41 16.26
C THR A 334 8.56 21.89 16.28
N MET A 335 7.73 21.40 15.35
CA MET A 335 6.30 21.73 15.32
C MET A 335 5.58 21.25 16.59
N GLN A 336 5.86 20.04 17.04
CA GLN A 336 5.28 19.50 18.27
C GLN A 336 5.67 20.34 19.51
N GLN A 337 6.92 20.81 19.59
CA GLN A 337 7.35 21.71 20.67
C GLN A 337 6.61 23.05 20.63
N LEU A 338 6.38 23.61 19.44
CA LEU A 338 5.62 24.85 19.27
C LEU A 338 4.15 24.66 19.69
N GLU A 339 3.53 23.55 19.31
CA GLU A 339 2.16 23.21 19.72
C GLU A 339 2.05 23.02 21.24
N ASN A 340 2.99 22.30 21.86
CA ASN A 340 3.04 22.12 23.32
C ASN A 340 3.22 23.45 24.07
N ALA A 341 4.00 24.39 23.52
CA ALA A 341 4.21 25.70 24.11
C ALA A 341 2.98 26.62 24.00
N ARG A 342 2.15 26.43 22.96
CA ARG A 342 0.90 27.17 22.74
C ARG A 342 -0.20 26.26 22.20
N PRO A 343 -0.82 25.43 23.06
CA PRO A 343 -1.87 24.51 22.62
C PRO A 343 -3.02 25.27 21.97
N GLY A 344 -3.41 24.86 20.76
CA GLY A 344 -4.50 25.47 19.99
C GLY A 344 -4.20 26.86 19.38
N GLY A 345 -2.98 27.38 19.56
CA GLY A 345 -2.54 28.63 18.92
C GLY A 345 -2.02 28.39 17.51
N ALA A 346 -2.46 29.19 16.54
CA ALA A 346 -1.88 29.16 15.20
C ALA A 346 -0.39 29.51 15.24
N ILE A 347 0.42 28.79 14.47
CA ILE A 347 1.84 29.10 14.31
C ILE A 347 1.94 30.39 13.51
N ARG A 348 2.73 31.36 14.01
CA ARG A 348 2.91 32.64 13.33
C ARG A 348 3.55 32.46 11.96
N ASP A 349 3.12 33.26 10.99
CA ASP A 349 3.59 33.19 9.60
C ASP A 349 5.10 33.42 9.47
N ASP A 350 5.70 34.28 10.30
CA ASP A 350 7.15 34.54 10.30
C ASP A 350 7.95 33.32 10.78
N VAL A 351 7.42 32.58 11.75
CA VAL A 351 8.01 31.32 12.21
C VAL A 351 7.88 30.25 11.13
N LEU A 352 6.73 30.15 10.47
CA LEU A 352 6.53 29.22 9.35
C LEU A 352 7.47 29.53 8.18
N ALA A 353 7.65 30.80 7.82
CA ALA A 353 8.59 31.22 6.79
C ALA A 353 10.03 30.84 7.14
N ALA A 354 10.45 31.03 8.40
CA ALA A 354 11.77 30.62 8.87
C ALA A 354 11.96 29.10 8.83
N LEU A 355 10.94 28.31 9.19
CA LEU A 355 10.98 26.85 9.08
C LEU A 355 11.09 26.40 7.62
N LYS A 356 10.28 26.97 6.72
CA LYS A 356 10.32 26.67 5.28
C LYS A 356 11.69 26.99 4.68
N SER A 357 12.29 28.11 5.07
CA SER A 357 13.64 28.49 4.64
C SER A 357 14.72 27.55 5.17
N LYS A 358 14.56 26.98 6.37
CA LYS A 358 15.56 26.11 7.00
C LYS A 358 15.47 24.65 6.55
N TYR A 359 14.26 24.15 6.38
CA TYR A 359 13.99 22.72 6.20
C TYR A 359 13.40 22.37 4.82
N GLY A 360 13.10 23.38 3.99
CA GLY A 360 12.46 23.20 2.69
C GLY A 360 10.93 23.18 2.79
N LEU A 361 10.29 23.40 1.63
CA LEU A 361 8.83 23.43 1.52
C LEU A 361 8.20 22.10 1.85
N PHE A 362 8.76 21.00 1.32
CA PHE A 362 8.17 19.66 1.50
C PHE A 362 8.05 19.30 2.97
N ALA A 363 9.15 19.40 3.73
CA ALA A 363 9.19 18.98 5.13
C ALA A 363 8.18 19.75 6.00
N VAL A 364 8.00 21.04 5.75
CA VAL A 364 7.12 21.90 6.55
C VAL A 364 5.67 21.81 6.09
N CYS A 365 5.41 22.00 4.80
CA CYS A 365 4.05 22.11 4.28
C CYS A 365 3.35 20.75 4.30
N SER A 366 4.05 19.64 4.00
CA SER A 366 3.44 18.31 4.10
C SER A 366 3.05 17.97 5.53
N LEU A 367 3.88 18.31 6.52
CA LEU A 367 3.53 18.07 7.92
C LEU A 367 2.28 18.86 8.35
N GLN A 368 2.15 20.12 7.91
CA GLN A 368 0.96 20.94 8.19
C GLN A 368 -0.31 20.33 7.57
N ASP A 369 -0.25 19.94 6.30
CA ASP A 369 -1.35 19.26 5.61
C ASP A 369 -1.71 17.93 6.31
N LEU A 370 -0.69 17.14 6.70
CA LEU A 370 -0.91 15.88 7.42
C LEU A 370 -1.59 16.09 8.76
N ILE A 371 -1.22 17.10 9.56
CA ILE A 371 -1.90 17.41 10.82
C ILE A 371 -3.38 17.72 10.57
N GLN A 372 -3.68 18.53 9.55
CA GLN A 372 -5.04 18.86 9.17
C GLN A 372 -5.82 17.60 8.73
N ARG A 373 -5.21 16.72 7.91
CA ARG A 373 -5.85 15.49 7.46
C ARG A 373 -6.11 14.49 8.59
N HIS A 374 -5.19 14.35 9.55
CA HIS A 374 -5.44 13.50 10.72
C HIS A 374 -6.63 14.00 11.54
N SER A 375 -6.83 15.32 11.65
CA SER A 375 -7.95 15.89 12.40
C SER A 375 -9.33 15.55 11.82
N ALA A 376 -9.40 15.12 10.55
CA ALA A 376 -10.64 14.67 9.91
C ALA A 376 -11.16 13.31 10.41
N PHE A 377 -10.37 12.59 11.21
CA PHE A 377 -10.71 11.28 11.74
C PHE A 377 -10.71 11.31 13.28
N PRO A 378 -11.65 12.02 13.93
CA PRO A 378 -11.72 12.03 15.39
C PRO A 378 -12.26 10.69 15.92
N PRO A 379 -11.79 10.21 17.08
CA PRO A 379 -12.38 9.05 17.73
C PRO A 379 -13.83 9.33 18.16
N PRO A 380 -14.71 8.31 18.14
CA PRO A 380 -16.04 8.43 18.73
C PRO A 380 -15.97 8.84 20.20
N ARG A 381 -16.99 9.56 20.67
CA ARG A 381 -17.10 9.98 22.07
C ARG A 381 -17.02 8.76 22.99
N GLY A 382 -16.23 8.85 24.07
CA GLY A 382 -16.08 7.76 25.04
C GLY A 382 -15.04 6.70 24.66
N PHE A 383 -14.57 6.67 23.40
CA PHE A 383 -13.68 5.61 22.92
C PHE A 383 -12.36 5.58 23.69
N ALA A 384 -11.70 6.72 23.83
CA ALA A 384 -10.41 6.80 24.53
C ALA A 384 -10.57 6.48 26.03
N GLU A 385 -11.62 6.97 26.68
CA GLU A 385 -11.87 6.70 28.10
C GLU A 385 -12.13 5.20 28.34
N LEU A 386 -13.04 4.59 27.58
CA LEU A 386 -13.41 3.19 27.75
C LEU A 386 -12.28 2.25 27.34
N LEU A 387 -11.50 2.56 26.31
CA LEU A 387 -10.31 1.78 25.96
C LEU A 387 -9.31 1.75 27.13
N ASN A 388 -9.04 2.90 27.75
CA ASN A 388 -8.13 3.01 28.89
C ASN A 388 -8.68 2.32 30.15
N GLN A 389 -9.99 2.42 30.39
CA GLN A 389 -10.65 1.68 31.48
C GLN A 389 -10.54 0.16 31.27
N GLY A 390 -10.74 -0.32 30.03
CA GLY A 390 -10.55 -1.72 29.67
C GLY A 390 -9.12 -2.20 29.98
N PHE A 391 -8.09 -1.43 29.61
CA PHE A 391 -6.72 -1.77 29.98
C PHE A 391 -6.47 -1.74 31.49
N SER A 392 -7.03 -0.77 32.20
CA SER A 392 -6.91 -0.68 33.66
C SER A 392 -7.49 -1.92 34.36
N LEU A 393 -8.68 -2.38 33.93
CA LEU A 393 -9.28 -3.64 34.41
C LEU A 393 -8.44 -4.87 34.02
N LYS A 394 -7.84 -4.86 32.83
CA LYS A 394 -6.98 -5.95 32.36
C LYS A 394 -5.69 -6.06 33.17
N ASP A 395 -5.14 -4.94 33.63
CA ASP A 395 -3.87 -4.90 34.38
C ASP A 395 -4.10 -5.13 35.89
N ASP A 396 -5.29 -4.84 36.42
CA ASP A 396 -5.62 -5.04 37.84
C ASP A 396 -5.96 -6.51 38.17
N VAL A 397 -5.17 -7.14 39.05
CA VAL A 397 -5.35 -8.52 39.53
C VAL A 397 -6.62 -8.69 40.36
N ALA A 398 -7.12 -7.61 40.98
CA ALA A 398 -8.33 -7.61 41.81
C ALA A 398 -9.64 -7.50 41.00
N THR A 399 -9.56 -7.34 39.67
CA THR A 399 -10.72 -7.23 38.79
C THR A 399 -11.71 -8.37 38.98
N ARG A 400 -12.97 -8.02 39.22
CA ARG A 400 -14.11 -8.92 39.43
C ARG A 400 -15.03 -8.99 38.20
N LEU A 401 -15.83 -10.05 38.11
CA LEU A 401 -16.77 -10.23 36.98
C LEU A 401 -17.82 -9.11 36.88
N ASP A 402 -18.34 -8.61 38.00
CA ASP A 402 -19.31 -7.52 38.03
C ASP A 402 -18.73 -6.21 37.44
N GLN A 403 -17.44 -5.96 37.61
CA GLN A 403 -16.76 -4.82 37.00
C GLN A 403 -16.58 -4.99 35.48
N ILE A 404 -16.38 -6.23 35.01
CA ILE A 404 -16.31 -6.54 33.58
C ILE A 404 -17.71 -6.40 32.94
N ASP A 405 -18.76 -6.84 33.64
CA ASP A 405 -20.14 -6.70 33.19
C ASP A 405 -20.56 -5.22 33.15
N GLU A 406 -20.17 -4.43 34.15
CA GLU A 406 -20.38 -2.97 34.17
C GLU A 406 -19.65 -2.29 33.00
N TYR A 407 -18.38 -2.67 32.76
CA TYR A 407 -17.63 -2.17 31.61
C TYR A 407 -18.33 -2.48 30.28
N SER A 408 -18.78 -3.73 30.08
CA SER A 408 -19.50 -4.14 28.87
C SER A 408 -20.79 -3.32 28.69
N ALA A 409 -21.55 -3.10 29.77
CA ALA A 409 -22.73 -2.25 29.74
C ALA A 409 -22.41 -0.79 29.39
N GLN A 410 -21.29 -0.24 29.87
CA GLN A 410 -20.84 1.11 29.52
C GLN A 410 -20.43 1.21 28.04
N VAL A 411 -19.71 0.21 27.50
CA VAL A 411 -19.37 0.13 26.07
C VAL A 411 -20.63 0.16 25.21
N ALA A 412 -21.63 -0.65 25.56
CA ALA A 412 -22.91 -0.69 24.86
C ALA A 412 -23.69 0.64 24.97
N ALA A 413 -23.69 1.27 26.15
CA ALA A 413 -24.35 2.55 26.38
C ALA A 413 -23.75 3.69 25.54
N TYR A 414 -22.45 3.61 25.23
CA TYR A 414 -21.77 4.55 24.34
C TYR A 414 -21.83 4.16 22.85
N GLY A 415 -22.41 3.00 22.52
CA GLY A 415 -22.50 2.47 21.17
C GLY A 415 -21.14 2.08 20.57
N LEU A 416 -20.23 1.59 21.42
CA LEU A 416 -18.84 1.25 21.04
C LEU A 416 -18.61 -0.26 20.89
N ASP A 417 -19.68 -1.04 20.80
CA ASP A 417 -19.65 -2.51 20.75
C ASP A 417 -18.75 -3.01 19.62
N GLU A 418 -18.80 -2.38 18.43
CA GLU A 418 -18.00 -2.81 17.28
C GLU A 418 -16.52 -2.42 17.42
N GLN A 419 -16.22 -1.24 17.96
CA GLN A 419 -14.86 -0.71 18.09
C GLN A 419 -14.09 -1.44 19.21
N LEU A 420 -14.78 -1.82 20.28
CA LEU A 420 -14.21 -2.45 21.47
C LEU A 420 -14.61 -3.92 21.64
N CYS A 421 -15.13 -4.57 20.58
CA CYS A 421 -15.62 -5.96 20.59
C CYS A 421 -14.58 -7.02 21.03
N TRP A 422 -13.30 -6.66 21.06
CA TRP A 422 -12.20 -7.52 21.48
C TRP A 422 -11.83 -7.36 22.96
N MET A 423 -12.21 -6.26 23.61
CA MET A 423 -11.77 -5.95 24.97
C MET A 423 -12.49 -6.77 26.04
N GLU A 424 -13.83 -6.85 25.99
CA GLU A 424 -14.58 -7.65 26.98
C GLU A 424 -14.19 -9.14 26.96
N PRO A 425 -14.12 -9.83 25.80
CA PRO A 425 -13.64 -11.21 25.76
C PRO A 425 -12.21 -11.33 26.31
N TRP A 426 -11.35 -10.34 26.07
CA TRP A 426 -10.00 -10.36 26.62
C TRP A 426 -10.01 -10.26 28.15
N LEU A 427 -10.81 -9.36 28.73
CA LEU A 427 -10.98 -9.23 30.18
C LEU A 427 -11.46 -10.53 30.83
N ARG A 428 -12.49 -11.16 30.25
CA ARG A 428 -13.01 -12.45 30.75
C ARG A 428 -11.97 -13.56 30.64
N GLY A 429 -11.22 -13.59 29.54
CA GLY A 429 -10.11 -14.52 29.34
C GLY A 429 -9.03 -14.35 30.42
N VAL A 430 -8.57 -13.11 30.66
CA VAL A 430 -7.56 -12.80 31.68
C VAL A 430 -8.06 -13.14 33.09
N TYR A 431 -9.32 -12.83 33.41
CA TYR A 431 -9.93 -13.18 34.70
C TYR A 431 -9.84 -14.69 34.99
N ARG A 432 -10.21 -15.53 34.02
CA ARG A 432 -10.15 -16.99 34.15
C ARG A 432 -8.72 -17.51 34.14
N TYR A 433 -7.87 -16.94 33.29
CA TYR A 433 -6.46 -17.31 33.21
C TYR A 433 -5.74 -17.14 34.57
N ARG A 434 -6.02 -16.05 35.29
CA ARG A 434 -5.45 -15.79 36.63
C ARG A 434 -5.85 -16.83 37.68
N LYS A 435 -6.96 -17.54 37.46
CA LYS A 435 -7.43 -18.64 38.31
C LYS A 435 -6.93 -20.01 37.83
N GLU A 436 -6.04 -20.04 36.85
CA GLU A 436 -5.57 -21.26 36.19
C GLU A 436 -6.71 -22.06 35.48
N GLU A 437 -7.85 -21.41 35.19
CA GLU A 437 -8.99 -22.00 34.46
C GLU A 437 -8.75 -21.96 32.93
N PHE A 438 -7.67 -22.57 32.45
CA PHE A 438 -7.20 -22.41 31.05
C PHE A 438 -8.21 -22.88 30.00
N GLU A 439 -8.94 -23.96 30.25
CA GLU A 439 -9.97 -24.49 29.34
C GLU A 439 -11.13 -23.51 29.20
N ALA A 440 -11.57 -22.93 30.32
CA ALA A 440 -12.64 -21.93 30.32
C ALA A 440 -12.18 -20.57 29.77
N ALA A 441 -10.88 -20.25 29.86
CA ALA A 441 -10.30 -19.03 29.31
C ALA A 441 -10.15 -19.07 27.78
N MET A 442 -9.91 -20.24 27.20
CA MET A 442 -9.57 -20.39 25.77
C MET A 442 -10.64 -19.83 24.80
N PRO A 443 -11.95 -20.10 24.95
CA PRO A 443 -12.97 -19.55 24.06
C PRO A 443 -13.02 -18.00 24.06
N HIS A 444 -12.75 -17.40 25.23
CA HIS A 444 -12.71 -15.95 25.39
C HIS A 444 -11.49 -15.35 24.67
N PHE A 445 -10.31 -15.96 24.81
CA PHE A 445 -9.11 -15.54 24.09
C PHE A 445 -9.21 -15.75 22.58
N GLN A 446 -9.83 -16.83 22.13
CA GLN A 446 -10.08 -17.05 20.71
C GLN A 446 -10.99 -15.95 20.14
N THR A 447 -12.07 -15.61 20.85
CA THR A 447 -12.98 -14.52 20.45
C THR A 447 -12.26 -13.17 20.46
N ALA A 448 -11.49 -12.87 21.51
CA ALA A 448 -10.70 -11.65 21.61
C ALA A 448 -9.70 -11.55 20.46
N PHE A 449 -8.95 -12.62 20.18
CA PHE A 449 -7.96 -12.69 19.12
C PHE A 449 -8.60 -12.40 17.76
N GLU A 450 -9.63 -13.16 17.37
CA GLU A 450 -10.29 -12.98 16.06
C GLU A 450 -10.89 -11.57 15.90
N ASN A 451 -11.45 -11.01 16.98
CA ASN A 451 -11.98 -9.65 16.99
C ASN A 451 -10.88 -8.58 16.98
N ALA A 452 -9.72 -8.82 17.57
CA ALA A 452 -8.65 -7.82 17.65
C ALA A 452 -7.80 -7.73 16.39
N LYS A 453 -7.79 -8.79 15.55
CA LYS A 453 -7.12 -8.77 14.25
C LYS A 453 -7.54 -7.51 13.48
N TYR A 454 -6.57 -6.74 13.01
CA TYR A 454 -6.82 -5.51 12.26
C TYR A 454 -7.60 -4.42 13.03
N ARG A 455 -7.62 -4.46 14.37
CA ARG A 455 -8.28 -3.46 15.23
C ARG A 455 -7.42 -2.94 16.36
N ALA A 456 -6.67 -3.82 17.03
CA ALA A 456 -6.05 -3.49 18.32
C ALA A 456 -4.66 -2.80 18.23
N GLY A 457 -4.10 -2.63 17.02
CA GLY A 457 -2.79 -2.02 16.79
C GLY A 457 -1.68 -2.67 17.61
N LYS A 458 -0.85 -1.86 18.27
CA LYS A 458 0.26 -2.34 19.12
C LYS A 458 -0.15 -3.34 20.21
N ASN A 459 -1.42 -3.35 20.61
CA ASN A 459 -1.93 -4.27 21.63
C ASN A 459 -2.11 -5.70 21.11
N GLN A 460 -2.09 -5.90 19.80
CA GLN A 460 -2.09 -7.23 19.18
C GLN A 460 -0.94 -8.09 19.70
N TYR A 461 0.25 -7.51 19.92
CA TYR A 461 1.40 -8.26 20.45
C TYR A 461 1.07 -9.02 21.75
N LYS A 462 0.48 -8.33 22.74
CA LYS A 462 0.14 -8.96 24.03
C LYS A 462 -0.93 -10.04 23.85
N LEU A 463 -1.99 -9.72 23.13
CA LEU A 463 -3.13 -10.61 22.95
C LEU A 463 -2.78 -11.87 22.16
N VAL A 464 -2.03 -11.74 21.06
CA VAL A 464 -1.56 -12.86 20.23
C VAL A 464 -0.69 -13.81 21.04
N ASN A 465 0.26 -13.26 21.81
CA ASN A 465 1.13 -14.08 22.65
C ASN A 465 0.34 -14.83 23.72
N GLN A 466 -0.67 -14.21 24.32
CA GLN A 466 -1.56 -14.90 25.27
C GLN A 466 -2.42 -15.97 24.59
N TYR A 467 -2.97 -15.70 23.41
CA TYR A 467 -3.72 -16.69 22.64
C TYR A 467 -2.85 -17.92 22.28
N VAL A 468 -1.63 -17.69 21.77
CA VAL A 468 -0.68 -18.76 21.44
C VAL A 468 -0.28 -19.56 22.69
N GLU A 469 -0.06 -18.88 23.82
CA GLU A 469 0.25 -19.53 25.09
C GLU A 469 -0.91 -20.39 25.60
N LEU A 470 -2.14 -19.86 25.62
CA LEU A 470 -3.31 -20.64 26.05
C LEU A 470 -3.58 -21.83 25.13
N ALA A 471 -3.36 -21.69 23.83
CA ALA A 471 -3.48 -22.81 22.90
C ALA A 471 -2.52 -23.94 23.30
N ALA A 472 -1.26 -23.62 23.62
CA ALA A 472 -0.30 -24.62 24.11
C ALA A 472 -0.70 -25.24 25.46
N LYS A 473 -1.22 -24.43 26.40
CA LYS A 473 -1.69 -24.93 27.71
C LYS A 473 -2.90 -25.86 27.62
N ASN A 474 -3.73 -25.69 26.59
CA ASN A 474 -4.93 -26.51 26.33
C ASN A 474 -4.69 -27.66 25.35
N ASP A 475 -3.44 -27.95 25.02
CA ASP A 475 -3.06 -28.93 24.00
C ASP A 475 -3.67 -28.68 22.59
N ASP A 476 -4.01 -27.43 22.28
CA ASP A 476 -4.53 -27.00 20.98
C ASP A 476 -3.38 -26.64 20.02
N ARG A 477 -2.74 -27.67 19.47
CA ARG A 477 -1.67 -27.52 18.48
C ARG A 477 -2.10 -26.75 17.24
N ARG A 478 -3.39 -26.83 16.85
CA ARG A 478 -3.90 -26.15 15.66
C ARG A 478 -4.04 -24.65 15.90
N GLY A 479 -4.64 -24.26 17.03
CA GLY A 479 -4.76 -22.86 17.45
C GLY A 479 -3.39 -22.21 17.63
N PHE A 480 -2.43 -22.95 18.22
CA PHE A 480 -1.05 -22.52 18.39
C PHE A 480 -0.37 -22.18 17.05
N LYS A 481 -0.38 -23.12 16.09
CA LYS A 481 0.24 -22.89 14.76
C LYS A 481 -0.44 -21.73 14.02
N LYS A 482 -1.77 -21.65 14.08
CA LYS A 482 -2.53 -20.55 13.46
C LYS A 482 -2.13 -19.18 14.04
N GLY A 483 -1.99 -19.08 15.35
CA GLY A 483 -1.59 -17.84 16.01
C GLY A 483 -0.18 -17.39 15.63
N ILE A 484 0.77 -18.32 15.55
CA ILE A 484 2.15 -18.04 15.14
C ILE A 484 2.21 -17.60 13.68
N GLU A 485 1.54 -18.33 12.80
CA GLU A 485 1.53 -18.00 11.37
C GLU A 485 0.95 -16.61 11.12
N TRP A 486 -0.15 -16.26 11.78
CA TRP A 486 -0.73 -14.92 11.68
C TRP A 486 0.18 -13.84 12.27
N ALA A 487 0.85 -14.13 13.40
CA ALA A 487 1.80 -13.20 14.00
C ALA A 487 2.95 -12.89 13.04
N GLN A 488 3.55 -13.92 12.44
CA GLN A 488 4.64 -13.77 11.47
C GLN A 488 4.19 -13.03 10.21
N TYR A 489 2.98 -13.33 9.74
CA TYR A 489 2.38 -12.64 8.60
C TYR A 489 2.30 -11.11 8.78
N LEU A 490 2.00 -10.62 10.00
CA LEU A 490 2.01 -9.19 10.32
C LEU A 490 3.35 -8.66 10.89
N GLY A 491 4.38 -9.52 10.99
CA GLY A 491 5.67 -9.15 11.59
C GLY A 491 5.57 -8.89 13.11
N ILE A 492 4.68 -9.59 13.80
CA ILE A 492 4.54 -9.57 15.26
C ILE A 492 5.39 -10.70 15.85
N LYS A 493 6.31 -10.35 16.75
CA LYS A 493 7.17 -11.34 17.42
C LYS A 493 6.37 -12.22 18.38
N VAL A 494 6.64 -13.52 18.36
CA VAL A 494 6.10 -14.49 19.33
C VAL A 494 7.18 -14.82 20.38
N ARG A 495 6.82 -14.89 21.66
CA ARG A 495 7.74 -15.27 22.75
C ARG A 495 8.37 -16.65 22.46
N TRP A 496 9.63 -16.81 22.85
CA TRP A 496 10.47 -18.00 22.60
C TRP A 496 10.82 -18.28 21.13
N LEU A 497 10.05 -17.79 20.16
CA LEU A 497 10.39 -17.86 18.73
C LEU A 497 11.16 -16.62 18.25
N ARG A 498 10.72 -15.41 18.67
CA ARG A 498 11.30 -14.12 18.28
C ARG A 498 11.46 -13.98 16.76
N ASP A 499 12.71 -13.93 16.29
CA ASP A 499 13.10 -13.72 14.89
C ASP A 499 13.51 -15.05 14.23
N ASP A 500 13.34 -16.18 14.90
CA ASP A 500 13.66 -17.50 14.36
C ASP A 500 12.61 -17.97 13.32
N GLU A 501 13.10 -18.64 12.28
CA GLU A 501 12.25 -19.36 11.33
C GLU A 501 11.43 -20.46 12.03
N PRO A 502 10.12 -20.61 11.76
CA PRO A 502 9.22 -21.52 12.45
C PRO A 502 9.35 -22.97 11.95
N THR A 503 10.53 -23.57 12.09
CA THR A 503 10.71 -25.00 11.80
C THR A 503 9.90 -25.87 12.77
N GLU A 504 9.48 -27.08 12.37
CA GLU A 504 8.70 -27.95 13.27
C GLU A 504 9.42 -28.22 14.61
N GLU A 505 10.74 -28.41 14.61
CA GLU A 505 11.53 -28.58 15.83
C GLU A 505 11.45 -27.36 16.76
N LYS A 506 11.56 -26.14 16.20
CA LYS A 506 11.43 -24.90 16.98
C LYS A 506 10.00 -24.71 17.46
N LEU A 507 9.00 -25.04 16.64
CA LEU A 507 7.59 -24.98 17.03
C LEU A 507 7.27 -25.98 18.15
N ASP A 508 7.88 -27.17 18.15
CA ASP A 508 7.77 -28.15 19.23
C ASP A 508 8.39 -27.62 20.52
N TYR A 509 9.59 -27.02 20.44
CA TYR A 509 10.24 -26.38 21.58
C TYR A 509 9.39 -25.24 22.15
N VAL A 510 8.92 -24.31 21.32
CA VAL A 510 8.11 -23.16 21.76
C VAL A 510 6.80 -23.62 22.39
N TYR A 511 6.14 -24.62 21.79
CA TYR A 511 4.90 -25.21 22.33
C TYR A 511 5.12 -25.82 23.71
N PHE A 512 6.17 -26.63 23.87
CA PHE A 512 6.55 -27.20 25.15
C PHE A 512 6.85 -26.12 26.20
N MET A 513 7.62 -25.09 25.84
CA MET A 513 7.96 -24.00 26.75
C MET A 513 6.72 -23.22 27.21
N LEU A 514 5.81 -22.86 26.30
CA LEU A 514 4.59 -22.12 26.66
C LEU A 514 3.60 -22.96 27.47
N GLN A 515 3.57 -24.28 27.26
CA GLN A 515 2.78 -25.18 28.09
C GLN A 515 3.23 -25.14 29.56
N LYS A 516 4.55 -24.99 29.81
CA LYS A 516 5.15 -25.02 31.16
C LYS A 516 5.35 -23.64 31.79
N ALA A 517 5.56 -22.59 31.01
CA ALA A 517 5.86 -21.26 31.51
C ALA A 517 4.71 -20.69 32.36
N ARG A 518 5.05 -19.92 33.39
CA ARG A 518 4.12 -19.11 34.18
C ARG A 518 4.57 -17.65 34.11
N TYR A 519 3.68 -16.76 33.70
CA TYR A 519 3.95 -15.33 33.61
C TYR A 519 3.09 -14.58 34.63
N ASP A 520 3.49 -14.66 35.89
CA ASP A 520 2.72 -14.09 37.01
C ASP A 520 2.76 -12.55 37.03
N HIS A 521 3.70 -11.90 36.32
CA HIS A 521 3.99 -10.46 36.46
C HIS A 521 4.15 -9.69 35.13
N GLN A 522 3.78 -10.26 33.98
CA GLN A 522 3.89 -9.60 32.66
C GLN A 522 2.56 -9.54 31.89
N MET A 523 1.43 -9.71 32.59
CA MET A 523 0.09 -9.69 32.00
C MET A 523 -0.42 -8.29 31.72
#